data_AF-A0A949GQ02-F1
#
_entry.id   AF-A0A949GQ02-F1
#
_cell.length_a   1.000
_cell.length_b   1.000
_cell.length_c   1.000
_cell.angle_alpha   90.00
_cell.angle_beta   90.00
_cell.angle_gamma   90.00
#
_symmetry.space_group_name_H-M   'P 1'
#
loop_
_entity.id
_entity.type
_entity.pdbx_description
1 polymer ?
#
loop_
_entity_poly.entity_id
_entity_poly.type
_entity_poly.pdbx_seq_one_letter_code
_entity_poly.pdbx_strand_id
1 'polypeptide(L)' 'MKRVLAWQIAQAMKKQRVTKSALAKRMKTSRAALDRLLDADNTSVTLQTMGRAAAALGKELSISLRDAA' A
#
# COMPACT_ATOMS: atom_id res chain seq x y z
N MET A 1 0.36 0.72 12.73
CA MET A 1 0.84 -0.19 11.66
C MET A 1 0.45 0.29 10.25
N LYS A 2 -0.83 0.46 9.91
CA LYS A 2 -1.27 0.87 8.56
C LYS A 2 -0.64 2.19 8.06
N ARG A 3 -0.53 3.21 8.91
CA ARG A 3 0.11 4.49 8.58
C ARG A 3 1.57 4.32 8.08
N VAL A 4 2.32 3.40 8.68
CA VAL A 4 3.71 3.11 8.27
C VAL A 4 3.74 2.45 6.90
N LEU A 5 2.86 1.48 6.66
CA LEU A 5 2.76 0.79 5.37
C LEU A 5 2.28 1.70 4.22
N ALA A 6 1.23 2.50 4.45
CA ALA A 6 0.75 3.48 3.47
C ALA A 6 1.85 4.49 3.11
N TRP A 7 2.60 4.96 4.12
CA TRP A 7 3.76 5.81 3.91
C TRP A 7 4.86 5.11 3.10
N GLN A 8 5.21 3.86 3.41
CA GLN A 8 6.21 3.09 2.65
C GLN A 8 5.81 2.89 1.18
N ILE A 9 4.54 2.61 0.91
CA ILE A 9 4.00 2.51 -0.46
C ILE A 9 4.14 3.87 -1.16
N ALA A 10 3.75 4.97 -0.51
CA ALA A 10 3.88 6.30 -1.08
C ALA A 10 5.35 6.68 -1.37
N GLN A 11 6.28 6.34 -0.49
CA GLN A 11 7.72 6.55 -0.74
C GLN A 11 8.24 5.70 -1.90
N ALA A 12 7.80 4.45 -1.99
CA ALA A 12 8.17 3.57 -3.10
C ALA A 12 7.67 4.11 -4.45
N MET A 13 6.43 4.62 -4.48
CA MET A 13 5.89 5.31 -5.65
C MET A 13 6.74 6.52 -6.05
N LYS A 14 7.11 7.38 -5.08
CA LYS A 14 7.98 8.54 -5.32
C LYS A 14 9.34 8.11 -5.89
N LYS A 15 9.99 7.10 -5.28
CA LYS A 15 11.30 6.60 -5.71
C LYS A 15 11.26 6.03 -7.13
N GLN A 16 10.18 5.34 -7.50
CA GLN A 16 10.01 4.74 -8.83
C GLN A 16 9.32 5.68 -9.83
N ARG A 17 8.98 6.92 -9.44
CA ARG A 17 8.19 7.87 -10.25
C ARG A 17 6.88 7.28 -10.78
N VAL A 18 6.23 6.45 -9.99
CA VAL A 18 4.95 5.82 -10.33
C VAL A 18 3.80 6.70 -9.85
N THR A 19 2.92 7.09 -10.78
CA THR A 19 1.71 7.85 -10.44
C THR A 19 0.64 6.96 -9.79
N LYS A 20 -0.34 7.57 -9.11
CA LYS A 20 -1.49 6.84 -8.56
C LYS A 20 -2.27 6.07 -9.64
N SER A 21 -2.50 6.68 -10.80
CA SER A 21 -3.19 6.00 -11.91
C SER A 21 -2.40 4.81 -12.44
N ALA A 22 -1.08 4.95 -12.58
CA ALA A 22 -0.21 3.87 -13.01
C ALA A 22 -0.21 2.71 -12.00
N LEU A 23 -0.10 3.01 -10.71
CA LEU A 23 -0.14 1.98 -9.66
C LEU A 23 -1.51 1.28 -9.61
N ALA A 24 -2.62 2.03 -9.69
CA ALA A 24 -3.96 1.46 -9.72
C ALA A 24 -4.13 0.47 -10.90
N LYS A 25 -3.59 0.84 -12.08
CA LYS A 25 -3.58 -0.04 -13.26
C LYS A 25 -2.74 -1.30 -13.03
N ARG A 26 -1.54 -1.19 -12.45
CA ARG A 26 -0.69 -2.35 -12.10
C ARG A 26 -1.36 -3.28 -11.09
N MET A 27 -2.07 -2.71 -10.12
CA MET A 27 -2.83 -3.44 -9.10
C MET A 27 -4.16 -4.03 -9.61
N LYS A 28 -4.55 -3.74 -10.86
CA LYS A 28 -5.86 -4.08 -11.43
C LYS A 28 -7.01 -3.62 -10.52
N THR A 29 -6.94 -2.37 -10.06
CA THR A 29 -7.94 -1.78 -9.16
C THR A 29 -8.32 -0.36 -9.59
N SER A 30 -9.34 0.21 -8.97
CA SER A 30 -9.76 1.59 -9.24
C SER A 30 -8.88 2.59 -8.50
N ARG A 31 -8.80 3.82 -9.03
CA ARG A 31 -8.11 4.94 -8.35
C ARG A 31 -8.66 5.18 -6.95
N ALA A 32 -9.98 5.11 -6.76
CA ALA A 32 -10.62 5.27 -5.46
C ALA A 32 -10.25 4.15 -4.46
N ALA A 33 -10.03 2.93 -4.92
CA ALA A 33 -9.51 1.85 -4.06
C ALA A 33 -8.06 2.12 -3.63
N LEU A 34 -7.22 2.63 -4.55
CA LEU A 34 -5.86 3.04 -4.21
C LEU A 34 -5.83 4.25 -3.27
N ASP A 35 -6.70 5.24 -3.47
CA ASP A 35 -6.75 6.41 -2.59
C ASP A 35 -7.12 6.00 -1.15
N ARG A 36 -8.06 5.07 -0.96
CA ARG A 36 -8.38 4.49 0.36
C ARG A 36 -7.20 3.74 1.00
N LEU A 37 -6.40 3.04 0.19
CA LEU A 37 -5.18 2.38 0.66
C LEU A 37 -4.14 3.40 1.16
N LEU A 38 -3.97 4.51 0.43
CA LEU A 38 -2.97 5.54 0.72
C LEU A 38 -3.42 6.56 1.78
N ASP A 39 -4.72 6.68 2.02
CA ASP A 39 -5.32 7.54 3.04
C ASP A 39 -4.86 7.13 4.44
N ALA A 40 -4.30 8.05 5.24
CA ALA A 40 -3.79 7.71 6.56
C ALA A 40 -4.90 7.46 7.60
N ASP A 41 -6.09 8.03 7.37
CA ASP A 41 -7.21 8.06 8.31
C ASP A 41 -8.20 6.90 8.07
N ASN A 42 -8.15 6.29 6.88
CA ASN A 42 -8.91 5.07 6.61
C ASN A 42 -8.31 3.85 7.31
N THR A 43 -8.89 3.40 8.41
CA THR A 43 -8.39 2.24 9.18
C THR A 43 -8.71 0.88 8.56
N SER A 44 -9.62 0.80 7.58
CA SER A 44 -10.11 -0.46 7.01
C SER A 44 -9.46 -0.77 5.66
N VAL A 45 -8.35 -1.52 5.71
CA VAL A 45 -7.68 -2.07 4.53
C VAL A 45 -7.22 -3.49 4.83
N THR A 46 -7.44 -4.41 3.88
CA THR A 46 -7.09 -5.82 4.08
C THR A 46 -5.60 -6.06 3.82
N LEU A 47 -5.05 -7.09 4.47
CA LEU A 47 -3.68 -7.57 4.20
C LEU A 47 -3.49 -7.90 2.72
N GLN A 48 -4.51 -8.47 2.08
CA GLN A 48 -4.50 -8.80 0.65
C GLN A 48 -4.33 -7.55 -0.21
N THR A 49 -5.05 -6.46 0.08
CA THR A 49 -4.92 -5.20 -0.65
C THR A 49 -3.52 -4.60 -0.49
N MET A 50 -2.94 -4.66 0.72
CA MET A 50 -1.58 -4.20 0.97
C MET A 50 -0.54 -5.06 0.23
N GLY A 51 -0.70 -6.38 0.23
CA GLY A 51 0.17 -7.30 -0.50
C GLY A 51 0.16 -7.03 -2.01
N ARG A 52 -1.01 -6.79 -2.61
CA ARG A 52 -1.12 -6.42 -4.03
C ARG A 52 -0.41 -5.11 -4.36
N ALA A 53 -0.47 -4.12 -3.48
CA ALA A 53 0.20 -2.84 -3.67
C ALA A 53 1.73 -2.98 -3.59
N ALA A 54 2.22 -3.78 -2.63
CA ALA A 54 3.63 -4.13 -2.54
C ALA A 54 4.10 -4.85 -3.81
N ALA A 55 3.38 -5.88 -4.24
CA ALA A 55 3.71 -6.65 -5.45
C ALA A 55 3.72 -5.78 -6.72
N ALA A 56 2.76 -4.87 -6.87
CA ALA A 56 2.69 -3.93 -8.00
C ALA A 56 3.86 -2.92 -8.05
N LEU A 57 4.61 -2.80 -6.95
CA LEU A 57 5.83 -1.98 -6.83
C LEU A 57 7.10 -2.85 -6.78
N GLY A 58 7.01 -4.16 -7.03
CA GLY A 58 8.14 -5.09 -6.96
C GLY A 58 8.65 -5.29 -5.52
N LYS A 59 7.75 -5.24 -4.54
CA LYS A 59 8.05 -5.42 -3.11
C LYS A 59 7.26 -6.59 -2.54
N GLU A 60 7.74 -7.10 -1.42
CA GLU A 60 7.07 -8.13 -0.64
C GLU A 60 6.55 -7.53 0.67
N LEU A 61 5.36 -7.95 1.08
CA LEU A 61 4.77 -7.56 2.37
C LEU A 61 5.21 -8.58 3.42
N SER A 62 6.03 -8.14 4.38
CA SER A 62 6.39 -8.93 5.56
C SER A 62 5.65 -8.41 6.79
N ILE A 63 5.04 -9.32 7.56
CA ILE A 63 4.29 -9.01 8.77
C ILE A 63 4.81 -9.89 9.91
N SER A 64 5.06 -9.29 11.06
CA SER A 64 5.48 -9.96 12.29
C SER A 64 4.63 -9.51 13.46
N LEU A 65 4.29 -10.42 14.36
CA LEU A 65 3.73 -10.10 15.67
C LEU A 65 4.88 -9.90 16.68
N ARG A 66 4.66 -9.04 17.67
CA ARG A 66 5.57 -8.83 18.81
C ARG A 66 4.73 -8.90 20.07
N ASP A 67 5.36 -9.28 21.18
CA ASP A 67 4.69 -9.33 22.47
C ASP A 67 4.13 -7.96 22.84
N ALA A 68 2.89 -7.96 23.34
CA ALA A 68 2.28 -6.78 23.91
C ALA A 68 2.83 -6.63 25.33
N ALA A 69 3.60 -5.57 25.57
CA ALA A 69 4.02 -5.17 26.91
C ALA A 69 2.83 -4.64 27.72
#